data_AF-A0A022L0L6-F1
#
_entry.id   AF-A0A022L0L6-F1
#
_cell.length_a   1.000
_cell.length_b   1.000
_cell.length_c   1.000
_cell.angle_alpha   90.00
_cell.angle_beta   90.00
_cell.angle_gamma   90.00
#
_symmetry.space_group_name_H-M   'P 1'
#
loop_
_entity.id
_entity.type
_entity.pdbx_description
1 polymer ?
#
loop_
_entity_poly.entity_id
_entity_poly.type
_entity_poly.pdbx_seq_one_letter_code
_entity_poly.pdbx_strand_id
1 'polypeptide(L)'
;MDRPCLSRRRALMLPVSAAGVTAVAGCAPEDEGFGNGTPVRAADGAIPLADLPENTGTLVNFGGDHPFVLLVRGSGDEVTGYSGYCTHNGCALREVETELDCPCHGSRFDATTGEVLVGPATIHLPEVPVVVEDGHVRRAA
;
A
#
# COMPACT_ATOMS: atom_id res chain seq x y z
N MET A 1 3.15 -55.28 -45.72
CA MET A 1 1.75 -55.31 -45.26
C MET A 1 1.19 -53.94 -45.57
N ASP A 2 0.53 -53.85 -46.71
CA ASP A 2 -0.02 -52.64 -47.30
C ASP A 2 -1.54 -52.57 -47.06
N ARG A 3 -2.03 -51.32 -47.10
CA ARG A 3 -3.42 -50.83 -47.30
C ARG A 3 -4.36 -50.87 -46.06
N PRO A 4 -5.38 -49.99 -45.94
CA PRO A 4 -5.95 -49.04 -46.93
C PRO A 4 -6.15 -47.59 -46.40
N CYS A 5 -6.02 -46.53 -47.23
CA CYS A 5 -7.00 -45.91 -48.15
C CYS A 5 -8.13 -45.05 -47.52
N LEU A 6 -8.10 -43.78 -47.93
CA LEU A 6 -9.01 -42.64 -47.81
C LEU A 6 -10.55 -42.86 -47.81
N SER A 7 -11.23 -42.01 -47.03
CA SER A 7 -12.22 -41.00 -47.49
C SER A 7 -13.73 -41.29 -47.59
N ARG A 8 -14.48 -40.23 -47.22
CA ARG A 8 -15.84 -39.83 -47.64
C ARG A 8 -16.97 -40.79 -47.28
N ARG A 9 -17.61 -40.55 -46.13
CA ARG A 9 -19.08 -40.39 -45.96
C ARG A 9 -19.47 -40.66 -44.50
N ARG A 10 -19.57 -39.60 -43.72
CA ARG A 10 -20.65 -39.38 -42.74
C ARG A 10 -20.48 -37.98 -42.14
N ALA A 11 -20.85 -37.00 -42.95
CA ALA A 11 -21.33 -35.73 -42.45
C ALA A 11 -22.76 -35.97 -41.94
N LEU A 12 -23.02 -35.66 -40.68
CA LEU A 12 -24.31 -35.22 -40.12
C LEU A 12 -24.00 -34.80 -38.66
N MET A 13 -23.68 -33.53 -38.44
CA MET A 13 -24.61 -32.45 -38.07
C MET A 13 -25.25 -32.68 -36.69
N LEU A 14 -24.67 -32.06 -35.64
CA LEU A 14 -25.36 -31.65 -34.41
C LEU A 14 -24.67 -30.38 -33.85
N PRO A 15 -25.42 -29.49 -33.16
CA PRO A 15 -25.36 -28.04 -33.38
C PRO A 15 -24.42 -27.25 -32.45
N VAL A 16 -24.14 -26.04 -32.92
CA VAL A 16 -23.51 -24.89 -32.26
C VAL A 16 -23.87 -24.77 -30.78
N SER A 17 -22.83 -24.75 -29.93
CA SER A 17 -22.88 -24.02 -28.65
C SER A 17 -21.90 -22.85 -28.78
N ALA A 18 -22.46 -21.65 -28.80
CA ALA A 18 -21.73 -20.39 -28.83
C ALA A 18 -21.19 -20.03 -27.45
N ALA A 19 -20.26 -19.07 -27.46
CA ALA A 19 -19.69 -18.33 -26.33
C ALA A 19 -18.44 -18.96 -25.68
N GLY A 20 -17.28 -18.53 -26.18
CA GLY A 20 -16.02 -18.68 -25.47
C GLY A 20 -15.00 -17.68 -25.99
N VAL A 21 -14.57 -16.79 -25.11
CA VAL A 21 -13.38 -15.92 -25.18
C VAL A 21 -13.53 -14.58 -25.92
N THR A 22 -13.92 -13.54 -25.18
CA THR A 22 -13.25 -12.23 -25.29
C THR A 22 -12.72 -11.86 -23.91
N ALA A 23 -11.42 -12.09 -23.73
CA ALA A 23 -10.64 -11.60 -22.63
C ALA A 23 -10.30 -10.13 -22.87
N VAL A 24 -10.73 -9.23 -21.97
CA VAL A 24 -9.89 -8.12 -21.47
C VAL A 24 -10.36 -7.80 -20.04
N ALA A 25 -9.98 -8.64 -19.07
CA ALA A 25 -10.03 -8.25 -17.67
C ALA A 25 -8.71 -7.56 -17.33
N GLY A 26 -8.65 -6.26 -17.62
CA GLY A 26 -7.64 -5.38 -17.08
C GLY A 26 -8.09 -4.87 -15.72
N CYS A 27 -7.68 -5.56 -14.66
CA CYS A 27 -7.35 -4.94 -13.39
C CYS A 27 -6.11 -5.68 -12.90
N ALA A 28 -5.03 -4.92 -12.71
CA ALA A 28 -3.86 -5.41 -11.98
C ALA A 28 -4.32 -5.94 -10.61
N PRO A 29 -3.61 -6.92 -10.01
CA PRO A 29 -3.83 -7.19 -8.61
C PRO A 29 -3.62 -5.88 -7.85
N GLU A 30 -4.67 -5.47 -7.16
CA GLU A 30 -4.59 -4.57 -6.03
C GLU A 30 -3.35 -4.95 -5.21
N ASP A 31 -2.52 -3.95 -4.94
CA ASP A 31 -1.35 -4.04 -4.07
C ASP A 31 -1.87 -4.53 -2.71
N GLU A 32 -1.91 -5.85 -2.50
CA GLU A 32 -2.17 -6.48 -1.21
C GLU A 32 -0.93 -6.26 -0.35
N GLY A 33 -0.75 -5.00 0.04
CA GLY A 33 0.21 -4.56 1.02
C GLY A 33 -0.03 -5.35 2.30
N PHE A 34 1.04 -5.97 2.77
CA PHE A 34 1.06 -6.76 3.99
C PHE A 34 0.48 -5.97 5.18
N GLY A 35 -0.68 -6.34 5.74
CA GLY A 35 -1.06 -6.05 7.15
C GLY A 35 -2.49 -5.54 7.42
N ASN A 36 -3.02 -5.87 8.61
CA ASN A 36 -4.42 -5.69 9.03
C ASN A 36 -4.86 -4.24 9.34
N GLY A 37 -4.22 -3.23 8.76
CA GLY A 37 -4.63 -1.83 8.88
C GLY A 37 -4.36 -1.14 7.56
N THR A 38 -5.41 -0.85 6.79
CA THR A 38 -5.28 -0.10 5.53
C THR A 38 -4.89 1.34 5.86
N PRO A 39 -3.72 1.84 5.40
CA PRO A 39 -3.32 3.22 5.66
C PRO A 39 -4.36 4.21 5.13
N VAL A 40 -4.53 5.33 5.83
CA VAL A 40 -5.44 6.39 5.38
C VAL A 40 -4.92 6.93 4.05
N ARG A 41 -5.79 7.05 3.05
CA ARG A 41 -5.37 7.51 1.71
C ARG A 41 -5.57 9.02 1.58
N ALA A 42 -4.50 9.73 1.24
CA ALA A 42 -4.59 11.14 0.88
C ALA A 42 -5.34 11.29 -0.46
N ALA A 43 -6.28 12.23 -0.51
CA ALA A 43 -6.96 12.62 -1.74
C ALA A 43 -6.15 13.71 -2.42
N ASP A 44 -5.81 13.53 -3.70
CA ASP A 44 -5.04 14.51 -4.48
C ASP A 44 -3.72 14.98 -3.82
N GLY A 45 -3.08 14.07 -3.07
CA GLY A 45 -1.82 14.33 -2.37
C GLY A 45 -1.96 15.16 -1.09
N ALA A 46 -3.16 15.30 -0.54
CA ALA A 46 -3.44 16.01 0.70
C ALA A 46 -4.36 15.22 1.64
N ILE A 47 -4.22 15.45 2.94
CA ILE A 47 -5.15 14.96 3.97
C ILE A 47 -5.62 16.14 4.83
N PRO A 48 -6.93 16.28 5.12
CA PRO A 48 -7.40 17.30 6.04
C PRO A 48 -6.74 17.15 7.40
N LEU A 49 -6.23 18.24 7.97
CA LEU A 49 -5.63 18.23 9.31
C LEU A 49 -6.62 17.73 10.36
N ALA A 50 -7.91 18.05 10.20
CA ALA A 50 -8.99 17.62 11.08
C ALA A 50 -9.18 16.08 11.11
N ASP A 51 -8.72 15.37 10.09
CA ASP A 51 -8.79 13.91 10.01
C ASP A 51 -7.62 13.23 10.74
N LEU A 52 -6.60 14.00 11.14
CA LEU A 52 -5.48 13.53 11.95
C LEU A 52 -5.79 13.78 13.43
N PRO A 53 -5.89 12.74 14.28
CA PRO A 53 -6.08 12.93 15.70
C PRO A 53 -4.84 13.57 16.34
N GLU A 54 -5.05 14.44 17.33
CA GLU A 54 -3.95 15.10 18.05
C GLU A 54 -3.22 14.11 18.97
N ASN A 55 -1.91 14.34 19.15
CA ASN A 55 -1.01 13.59 20.02
C ASN A 55 -0.87 12.11 19.66
N THR A 56 -1.07 11.74 18.39
CA THR A 56 -0.86 10.38 17.88
C THR A 56 -0.31 10.40 16.46
N GLY A 57 0.23 9.26 16.04
CA GLY A 57 0.57 8.98 14.65
C GLY A 57 -0.65 8.58 13.82
N THR A 58 -0.52 8.74 12.51
CA THR A 58 -1.40 8.15 11.50
C THR A 58 -0.58 7.83 10.27
N LEU A 59 -0.58 6.57 9.82
CA LEU A 59 0.10 6.18 8.61
C LEU A 59 -0.76 6.54 7.38
N VAL A 60 -0.23 7.42 6.54
CA VAL A 60 -0.93 7.96 5.37
C VAL A 60 -0.26 7.51 4.07
N ASN A 61 -1.07 7.10 3.11
CA ASN A 61 -0.69 6.82 1.73
C ASN A 61 -0.92 8.06 0.85
N PHE A 62 0.15 8.71 0.41
CA PHE A 62 0.11 9.88 -0.47
C PHE A 62 0.06 9.56 -1.98
N GLY A 63 0.04 8.28 -2.36
CA GLY A 63 0.16 7.84 -3.75
C GLY A 63 1.60 7.93 -4.31
N GLY A 64 1.78 7.40 -5.53
CA GLY A 64 3.10 7.28 -6.18
C GLY A 64 3.87 6.01 -5.80
N ASP A 65 5.16 5.96 -6.12
CA ASP A 65 6.01 4.76 -5.95
C ASP A 65 6.46 4.54 -4.50
N HIS A 66 6.54 5.61 -3.69
CA HIS A 66 6.97 5.57 -2.29
C HIS A 66 5.97 6.33 -1.39
N PRO A 67 4.71 5.84 -1.29
CA PRO A 67 3.58 6.63 -0.79
C PRO A 67 3.50 6.83 0.72
N PHE A 68 4.05 5.92 1.53
CA PHE A 68 3.73 5.88 2.96
C PHE A 68 4.53 6.89 3.78
N VAL A 69 3.82 7.70 4.56
CA VAL A 69 4.36 8.66 5.52
C VAL A 69 3.57 8.53 6.82
N LEU A 70 4.27 8.38 7.94
CA LEU A 70 3.67 8.52 9.26
C LEU A 70 3.54 10.02 9.57
N LEU A 71 2.32 10.50 9.76
CA LEU A 71 2.07 11.86 10.24
C LEU A 71 1.81 11.82 11.73
N VAL A 72 2.58 12.58 12.50
CA VAL A 72 2.37 12.76 13.94
C VAL A 72 1.87 14.17 14.16
N ARG A 73 0.63 14.30 14.62
CA ARG A 73 0.04 15.62 14.93
C ARG A 73 0.29 15.95 16.40
N GLY A 74 0.88 17.11 16.66
CA GLY A 74 0.98 17.70 17.99
C GLY A 74 -0.31 18.38 18.42
N SER A 75 -0.21 19.44 19.22
CA SER A 75 -1.37 20.30 19.54
C SER A 75 -1.60 21.34 18.44
N GLY A 76 -2.85 21.53 18.01
CA GLY A 76 -3.20 22.51 16.98
C GLY A 76 -2.76 22.08 15.59
N ASP A 77 -1.92 22.91 14.94
CA ASP A 77 -1.51 22.74 13.54
C ASP A 77 -0.09 22.18 13.37
N GLU A 78 0.56 21.78 14.48
CA GLU A 78 1.88 21.16 14.44
C GLU A 78 1.77 19.72 13.91
N VAL A 79 2.49 19.42 12.82
CA VAL A 79 2.58 18.09 12.24
C VAL A 79 4.00 17.77 11.85
N THR A 80 4.50 16.62 12.30
CA THR A 80 5.79 16.06 11.90
C THR A 80 5.55 14.85 11.00
N GLY A 81 6.31 14.73 9.93
CA GLY A 81 6.27 13.58 9.03
C GLY A 81 7.47 12.67 9.24
N TYR A 82 7.26 11.36 9.22
CA TYR A 82 8.32 10.34 9.19
C TYR A 82 8.09 9.35 8.04
N SER A 83 9.14 8.67 7.61
CA SER A 83 9.03 7.62 6.61
C SER A 83 8.14 6.47 7.10
N GLY A 84 7.19 6.04 6.27
CA GLY A 84 6.39 4.83 6.53
C GLY A 84 7.11 3.52 6.21
N TYR A 85 8.44 3.53 6.12
CA TYR A 85 9.24 2.38 5.67
C TYR A 85 10.32 2.04 6.68
N CYS A 86 10.46 0.74 6.93
CA CYS A 86 11.44 0.19 7.84
C CYS A 86 12.86 0.53 7.39
N THR A 87 13.65 1.12 8.28
CA THR A 87 15.06 1.46 8.05
C THR A 87 15.99 0.25 7.93
N HIS A 88 15.51 -0.97 8.20
CA HIS A 88 16.30 -2.19 7.99
C HIS A 88 16.52 -2.46 6.49
N ASN A 89 15.44 -2.72 5.75
CA ASN A 89 15.49 -3.11 4.32
C ASN A 89 14.35 -2.48 3.49
N GLY A 90 13.72 -1.41 3.97
CA GLY A 90 12.75 -0.62 3.20
C GLY A 90 11.38 -1.25 3.02
N CYS A 91 10.98 -2.24 3.83
CA CYS A 91 9.61 -2.74 3.80
C CYS A 91 8.64 -1.67 4.33
N ALA A 92 7.46 -1.56 3.70
CA ALA A 92 6.39 -0.74 4.24
C ALA A 92 5.99 -1.22 5.64
N LEU A 93 5.76 -0.26 6.54
CA LEU A 93 5.33 -0.51 7.90
C LEU A 93 3.80 -0.63 7.97
N ARG A 94 3.33 -1.25 9.05
CA ARG A 94 1.90 -1.31 9.37
C ARG A 94 1.66 -0.61 10.69
N GLU A 95 0.60 0.16 10.77
CA GLU A 95 0.16 0.75 12.02
C GLU A 95 -0.60 -0.28 12.87
N VAL A 96 -0.18 -0.44 14.12
CA VAL A 96 -0.77 -1.33 15.11
C VAL A 96 -0.83 -0.58 16.44
N GLU A 97 -2.00 -0.02 16.76
CA GLU A 97 -2.22 0.81 17.96
C GLU A 97 -1.23 1.98 18.04
N THR A 98 -0.22 1.90 18.91
CA THR A 98 0.80 2.94 19.13
C THR A 98 2.17 2.57 18.54
N GLU A 99 2.25 1.47 17.79
CA GLU A 99 3.48 0.98 17.16
C GLU A 99 3.35 0.85 15.64
N LEU A 100 4.49 0.82 14.98
CA LEU A 100 4.64 0.48 13.57
C LEU A 100 5.37 -0.85 13.42
N ASP A 101 4.68 -1.85 12.90
CA ASP A 101 5.19 -3.21 12.73
C ASP A 101 5.77 -3.42 11.32
N CYS A 102 7.03 -3.85 11.25
CA CYS A 102 7.65 -4.30 10.01
C CYS A 102 7.35 -5.79 9.75
N PRO A 103 6.65 -6.13 8.66
CA PRO A 103 6.23 -7.50 8.36
C PRO A 103 7.39 -8.44 8.02
N CYS A 104 8.50 -7.88 7.54
CA CYS A 104 9.56 -8.66 6.92
C CYS A 104 10.44 -9.39 7.95
N HIS A 105 10.77 -8.73 9.06
CA HIS A 105 11.71 -9.25 10.06
C HIS A 105 11.33 -8.90 11.51
N GLY A 106 10.16 -8.29 11.72
CA GLY A 106 9.64 -7.99 13.06
C GLY A 106 10.22 -6.77 13.75
N SER A 107 10.89 -5.85 13.01
CA SER A 107 11.24 -4.55 13.60
C SER A 107 10.00 -3.77 13.98
N ARG A 108 10.09 -3.01 15.08
CA ARG A 108 9.00 -2.18 15.57
C ARG A 108 9.47 -0.77 15.84
N PHE A 109 8.60 0.19 15.58
CA PHE A 109 8.87 1.60 15.80
C PHE A 109 7.73 2.23 16.60
N ASP A 110 8.03 3.28 17.35
CA ASP A 110 7.02 4.07 18.05
C ASP A 110 6.25 4.92 17.02
N ALA A 111 4.92 4.90 17.06
CA ALA A 111 4.09 5.61 16.09
C ALA A 111 3.98 7.12 16.36
N THR A 112 4.52 7.63 17.46
CA THR A 112 4.51 9.06 17.83
C THR A 112 5.89 9.71 17.72
N THR A 113 6.97 8.93 17.82
CA THR A 113 8.34 9.47 17.76
C THR A 113 9.14 8.91 16.57
N GLY A 114 8.71 7.81 15.96
CA GLY A 114 9.48 7.09 14.94
C GLY A 114 10.71 6.36 15.50
N GLU A 115 10.87 6.30 16.82
CA GLU A 115 11.98 5.62 17.47
C GLU A 115 11.93 4.11 17.24
N VAL A 116 13.08 3.43 17.30
CA VAL A 116 13.14 1.97 17.15
C VAL A 116 12.86 1.36 18.51
N LEU A 117 11.84 0.51 18.58
CA LEU A 117 11.49 -0.25 19.77
C LEU A 117 12.08 -1.66 19.72
N VAL A 118 12.05 -2.29 18.54
CA VAL A 118 12.52 -3.68 18.32
C VAL A 118 13.31 -3.76 17.02
N GLY A 119 14.47 -4.42 17.08
CA GLY A 119 15.33 -4.68 15.91
C GLY A 119 14.76 -5.73 14.94
N PRO A 120 15.45 -6.06 13.83
CA PRO A 120 16.85 -5.75 13.51
C PRO A 120 17.17 -4.31 13.05
N ALA A 121 16.17 -3.46 12.77
CA ALA A 121 16.44 -2.04 12.54
C ALA A 121 17.20 -1.41 13.72
N THR A 122 18.12 -0.50 13.44
CA THR A 122 18.92 0.22 14.47
C THR A 122 18.90 1.73 14.30
N ILE A 123 18.15 2.22 13.31
CA ILE A 123 18.05 3.64 12.94
C ILE A 123 16.56 4.01 13.02
N HIS A 124 16.25 5.12 13.70
CA HIS A 124 14.90 5.67 13.79
C HIS A 124 14.35 6.06 12.41
N LEU A 125 13.03 6.14 12.28
CA LEU A 125 12.41 6.54 11.02
C LEU A 125 12.88 7.95 10.63
N PRO A 126 13.42 8.15 9.42
CA PRO A 126 13.86 9.47 8.99
C PRO A 126 12.65 10.38 8.82
N GLU A 127 12.82 11.66 9.15
CA GLU A 127 11.80 12.68 8.92
C GLU A 127 11.54 12.87 7.41
N VAL A 128 10.27 13.10 7.10
CA VAL A 128 9.78 13.46 5.77
C VAL A 128 9.19 14.87 5.87
N PRO A 129 9.71 15.85 5.12
CA PRO A 129 9.16 17.19 5.11
C PRO A 129 7.67 17.21 4.74
N VAL A 130 6.88 17.86 5.58
CA VAL A 130 5.44 18.07 5.39
C VAL A 130 5.10 19.53 5.68
N VAL A 131 4.00 19.99 5.10
CA VAL A 131 3.48 21.35 5.30
C VAL A 131 1.98 21.29 5.57
N VAL A 132 1.52 22.17 6.45
CA VAL A 132 0.09 22.43 6.69
C VAL A 132 -0.29 23.72 5.97
N GLU A 133 -1.16 23.62 4.97
CA GLU A 133 -1.65 24.74 4.14
C GLU A 133 -3.17 24.62 4.01
N ASP A 134 -3.90 25.71 4.23
CA ASP A 134 -5.37 25.76 4.10
C ASP A 134 -6.09 24.61 4.84
N GLY A 135 -5.59 24.24 6.02
CA GLY A 135 -6.15 23.15 6.84
C GLY A 135 -5.87 21.73 6.31
N HIS A 136 -4.94 21.57 5.36
CA HIS A 136 -4.54 20.30 4.78
C HIS A 136 -3.05 20.04 4.97
N VAL A 137 -2.70 18.79 5.24
CA VAL A 137 -1.32 18.32 5.32
C VAL A 137 -0.90 17.74 3.98
N ARG A 138 0.27 18.15 3.50
CA ARG A 138 0.87 17.70 2.24
C ARG A 138 2.35 17.37 2.47
N ARG A 139 2.91 16.51 1.63
CA ARG A 139 4.37 16.38 1.53
C ARG A 139 4.93 17.69 0.98
N ALA A 140 5.98 18.23 1.59
CA ALA A 140 6.65 19.38 1.02
C ALA A 140 7.36 18.96 -0.27
N ALA A 141 7.38 19.86 -1.26
CA ALA A 141 8.00 19.62 -2.56
C ALA A 141 9.53 19.74 -2.53
#